data_AF-A0A524GXG2-F1
#
_entry.id   AF-A0A524GXG2-F1
#
_cell.length_a   1.000
_cell.length_b   1.000
_cell.length_c   1.000
_cell.angle_alpha   90.00
_cell.angle_beta   90.00
_cell.angle_gamma   90.00
#
_symmetry.space_group_name_H-M   'P 1'
#
loop_
_entity.id
_entity.type
_entity.pdbx_description
1 polymer ?
#
loop_
_entity_poly.entity_id
_entity_poly.type
_entity_poly.pdbx_seq_one_letter_code
_entity_poly.pdbx_strand_id
1 'polypeptide(L)'
;MKSDQLPVILAADVETKQARLQQALKEAGLCLPPEADFLDQLQRVMAFSDFVAESLMSDPALSADLWGSGDLQKPATPGQTHARLATTLKGTLGVDDLAVRLRRFRRREMVRIAWRDLLGRADLAEVTADLSDLAGACLEQALSWLFHRQCAEQGTPVSFDGTPASLVVLGLGKLGARELNFSSDVDLIFAFSTAGETRGTDRPVTNDEFFTRLARSLIQVIGHPTDDGFVFRVDLRLRPFGDNGPLVMSFDAMESYYQEQGRDWERYAWIKARAVAGDRPAGEELLRRLQPFVYRRYLDFGAFESLRAMKLMITQEVARKGLERNIKLGPGGIREVEFFGQIFQLIRGGVTPDLQERGIRRVLAVLAERGT
;
A
#
# COMPACT_ATOMS: atom_id res chain seq x y z
N MET A 1 2.06 26.78 18.58
CA MET A 1 1.62 28.10 18.08
C MET A 1 0.20 28.35 18.56
N LYS A 2 -0.05 29.28 19.48
CA LYS A 2 -1.42 29.74 19.75
C LYS A 2 -2.06 30.24 18.43
N SER A 3 -3.39 30.15 18.29
CA SER A 3 -4.13 30.45 17.05
C SER A 3 -3.84 31.83 16.44
N ASP A 4 -3.38 32.79 17.24
CA ASP A 4 -3.05 34.17 16.83
C ASP A 4 -1.71 34.35 16.07
N GLN A 5 -1.11 33.28 15.52
CA GLN A 5 0.21 33.36 14.85
C GLN A 5 0.29 32.66 13.49
N LEU A 6 -0.83 32.41 12.80
CA LEU A 6 -0.74 31.95 11.42
C LEU A 6 -0.11 33.04 10.53
N PRO A 7 0.87 32.70 9.68
CA PRO A 7 1.38 33.63 8.68
C PRO A 7 0.24 34.22 7.86
N VAL A 8 0.32 35.52 7.52
CA VAL A 8 -0.72 36.25 6.77
C VAL A 8 -1.13 35.51 5.48
N ILE A 9 -0.17 34.87 4.82
CA ILE A 9 -0.42 34.10 3.59
C ILE A 9 -1.36 32.90 3.78
N LEU A 10 -1.42 32.33 4.99
CA LEU A 10 -2.30 31.21 5.32
C LEU A 10 -3.63 31.66 5.95
N ALA A 11 -3.69 32.87 6.52
CA ALA A 11 -4.86 33.34 7.24
C ALA A 11 -6.11 33.44 6.34
N ALA A 12 -5.98 34.09 5.17
CA ALA A 12 -7.11 34.27 4.24
C ALA A 12 -7.62 32.95 3.65
N ASP A 13 -6.72 32.01 3.39
CA ASP A 13 -7.06 30.68 2.90
C ASP A 13 -7.79 29.85 3.98
N VAL A 14 -7.31 29.90 5.23
CA VAL A 14 -7.96 29.25 6.37
C VAL A 14 -9.35 29.81 6.63
N GLU A 15 -9.54 31.13 6.60
CA GLU A 15 -10.86 31.76 6.74
C GLU A 15 -11.84 31.25 5.67
N THR A 16 -11.38 31.18 4.42
CA THR A 16 -12.18 30.66 3.30
C THR A 16 -12.56 29.19 3.53
N LYS A 17 -11.60 28.35 3.93
CA LYS A 17 -11.85 26.94 4.25
C LYS A 17 -12.80 26.78 5.44
N GLN A 18 -12.66 27.60 6.49
CA GLN A 18 -13.54 27.57 7.66
C GLN A 18 -14.97 27.93 7.30
N ALA A 19 -15.18 28.99 6.51
CA ALA A 19 -16.51 29.39 6.05
C ALA A 19 -17.19 28.27 5.24
N ARG A 20 -16.44 27.61 4.35
CA ARG A 20 -16.95 26.46 3.56
C ARG A 20 -17.30 25.26 4.44
N LEU A 21 -16.46 24.94 5.42
CA LEU A 21 -16.74 23.86 6.37
C LEU A 21 -17.99 24.17 7.22
N GLN A 22 -18.12 25.40 7.71
CA GLN A 22 -19.31 25.84 8.45
C GLN A 22 -20.59 25.72 7.62
N GLN A 23 -20.54 26.09 6.33
CA GLN A 23 -21.67 25.91 5.43
C GLN A 23 -22.03 24.43 5.26
N ALA A 24 -21.05 23.56 5.01
CA ALA A 24 -21.27 22.12 4.87
C ALA A 24 -21.87 21.49 6.14
N LEU A 25 -21.39 21.89 7.33
CA LEU A 25 -21.93 21.48 8.61
C LEU A 25 -23.38 21.93 8.80
N LYS A 26 -23.68 23.19 8.44
CA LYS A 26 -25.04 23.75 8.51
C LYS A 26 -26.01 23.01 7.61
N GLU A 27 -25.60 22.69 6.38
CA GLU A 27 -26.40 21.91 5.42
C GLU A 27 -26.65 20.48 5.94
N ALA A 28 -25.67 19.88 6.61
CA ALA A 28 -25.78 18.55 7.21
C ALA A 28 -26.51 18.55 8.58
N GLY A 29 -26.84 19.71 9.16
CA GLY A 29 -27.41 19.80 10.50
C GLY A 29 -26.46 19.36 11.62
N LEU A 30 -25.15 19.49 11.40
CA LEU A 30 -24.09 19.06 12.31
C LEU A 30 -23.37 20.26 12.92
N CYS A 31 -22.72 20.04 14.06
CA CYS A 31 -21.87 21.02 14.73
C CYS A 31 -20.47 20.45 14.92
N LEU A 32 -19.46 21.32 14.94
CA LEU A 32 -18.12 20.93 15.38
C LEU A 32 -18.11 20.59 16.88
N PRO A 33 -17.21 19.71 17.32
CA PRO A 33 -16.85 19.60 18.72
C PRO A 33 -16.51 20.98 19.32
N PRO A 34 -17.14 21.38 20.45
CA PRO A 34 -17.01 22.71 21.02
C PRO A 34 -15.70 22.93 21.79
N GLU A 35 -14.91 21.89 22.02
CA GLU A 35 -13.67 21.96 22.80
C GLU A 35 -12.64 22.86 22.13
N ALA A 36 -12.13 23.83 22.89
CA ALA A 36 -11.13 24.79 22.38
C ALA A 36 -9.89 24.11 21.79
N ASP A 37 -9.44 23.00 22.40
CA ASP A 37 -8.32 22.21 21.88
C ASP A 37 -8.60 21.62 20.49
N PHE A 38 -9.83 21.16 20.24
CA PHE A 38 -10.22 20.67 18.91
C PHE A 38 -10.22 21.80 17.88
N LEU A 39 -10.84 22.93 18.20
CA LEU A 39 -10.94 24.07 17.29
C LEU A 39 -9.56 24.65 16.92
N ASP A 40 -8.66 24.75 17.91
CA ASP A 40 -7.27 25.17 17.69
C ASP A 40 -6.52 24.21 16.75
N GLN A 41 -6.71 22.90 16.93
CA GLN A 41 -6.11 21.89 16.06
C GLN A 41 -6.67 21.94 14.65
N LEU A 42 -8.00 22.03 14.53
CA LEU A 42 -8.69 22.11 13.24
C LEU A 42 -8.16 23.27 12.41
N GLN A 43 -8.05 24.46 13.02
CA GLN A 43 -7.51 25.64 12.35
C GLN A 43 -6.09 25.39 11.81
N ARG A 44 -5.20 24.80 12.62
CA ARG A 44 -3.83 24.50 12.18
C ARG A 44 -3.80 23.46 11.05
N VAL A 45 -4.55 22.37 11.18
CA VAL A 45 -4.52 21.29 10.19
C VAL A 45 -5.11 21.77 8.86
N MET A 46 -6.17 22.57 8.87
CA MET A 46 -6.74 23.19 7.66
C MET A 46 -5.78 24.17 6.99
N ALA A 47 -4.93 24.85 7.77
CA ALA A 47 -3.89 25.74 7.23
C ALA A 47 -2.81 25.01 6.44
N PHE A 48 -2.52 23.75 6.79
CA PHE A 48 -1.47 22.97 6.15
C PHE A 48 -1.97 21.90 5.17
N SER A 49 -3.28 21.62 5.14
CA SER A 49 -3.83 20.53 4.32
C SER A 49 -5.17 20.86 3.69
N ASP A 50 -5.14 21.08 2.38
CA ASP A 50 -6.35 21.12 1.53
C ASP A 50 -7.10 19.79 1.60
N PHE A 51 -6.36 18.67 1.56
CA PHE A 51 -6.95 17.33 1.65
C PHE A 51 -7.81 17.15 2.90
N VAL A 52 -7.33 17.57 4.08
CA VAL A 52 -8.13 17.47 5.31
C VAL A 52 -9.35 18.38 5.22
N ALA A 53 -9.17 19.64 4.80
CA ALA A 53 -10.26 20.60 4.69
C ALA A 53 -11.37 20.09 3.74
N GLU A 54 -11.00 19.63 2.54
CA GLU A 54 -11.92 19.08 1.54
C GLU A 54 -12.59 17.79 2.03
N SER A 55 -11.85 16.92 2.73
CA SER A 55 -12.41 15.69 3.28
C SER A 55 -13.51 15.98 4.29
N LEU A 56 -13.28 16.93 5.20
CA LEU A 56 -14.28 17.37 6.18
C LEU A 56 -15.47 18.09 5.55
N MET A 57 -15.27 18.81 4.44
CA MET A 57 -16.40 19.41 3.71
C MET A 57 -17.24 18.35 3.01
N SER A 58 -16.60 17.32 2.43
CA SER A 58 -17.29 16.24 1.73
C SER A 58 -18.06 15.30 2.67
N ASP A 59 -17.59 15.18 3.91
CA ASP A 59 -18.19 14.35 4.95
C ASP A 59 -18.06 15.06 6.31
N PRO A 60 -18.98 16.00 6.62
CA PRO A 60 -18.89 16.83 7.82
C PRO A 60 -18.93 16.05 9.13
N ALA A 61 -19.51 14.84 9.12
CA ALA A 61 -19.57 13.96 10.28
C ALA A 61 -18.19 13.44 10.71
N LEU A 62 -17.19 13.42 9.81
CA LEU A 62 -15.83 12.96 10.12
C LEU A 62 -15.20 13.72 11.28
N SER A 63 -15.46 15.02 11.40
CA SER A 63 -14.88 15.86 12.45
C SER A 63 -15.29 15.37 13.85
N ALA A 64 -16.60 15.16 14.05
CA ALA A 64 -17.16 14.66 15.30
C ALA A 64 -16.77 13.20 15.56
N ASP A 65 -16.76 12.34 14.53
CA ASP A 65 -16.36 10.94 14.65
C ASP A 65 -14.89 10.78 15.09
N LEU A 66 -13.97 11.48 14.43
CA LEU A 66 -12.53 11.40 14.73
C LEU A 66 -12.21 11.98 16.11
N TRP A 67 -12.88 13.07 16.49
CA TRP A 67 -12.72 13.64 17.83
C TRP A 67 -13.31 12.74 18.91
N GLY A 68 -14.57 12.33 18.76
CA GLY A 68 -15.30 11.53 19.75
C GLY A 68 -14.71 10.12 19.96
N SER A 69 -14.09 9.54 18.94
CA SER A 69 -13.39 8.26 19.05
C SER A 69 -12.04 8.32 19.77
N GLY A 70 -11.46 9.52 19.94
CA GLY A 70 -10.12 9.70 20.52
C GLY A 70 -8.96 9.37 19.55
N ASP A 71 -9.27 9.23 18.26
CA ASP A 71 -8.35 8.79 17.22
C ASP A 71 -7.33 9.84 16.78
N LEU A 72 -7.63 11.11 17.02
CA LEU A 72 -6.72 12.22 16.73
C LEU A 72 -5.64 12.36 17.80
N GLN A 73 -5.86 11.77 18.98
CA GLN A 73 -5.02 11.92 20.16
C GLN A 73 -4.11 10.71 20.36
N LYS A 74 -4.60 9.50 20.07
CA LYS A 74 -3.86 8.25 20.32
C LYS A 74 -3.37 7.59 19.03
N PRO A 75 -2.19 6.94 19.05
CA PRO A 75 -1.75 6.11 17.94
C PRO A 75 -2.69 4.90 17.78
N ALA A 76 -2.78 4.39 16.56
CA ALA A 76 -3.51 3.15 16.31
C ALA A 76 -2.75 1.97 16.95
N THR A 77 -3.49 1.08 17.59
CA THR A 77 -2.96 -0.17 18.12
C THR A 77 -2.89 -1.24 17.02
N PRO A 78 -1.96 -2.22 17.11
CA PRO A 78 -1.87 -3.29 16.12
C PRO A 78 -3.22 -3.98 15.89
N GLY A 79 -3.63 -4.08 14.62
CA GLY A 79 -4.90 -4.70 14.22
C GLY A 79 -6.15 -3.82 14.35
N GLN A 80 -6.06 -2.62 14.95
CA GLN A 80 -7.21 -1.73 15.13
C GLN A 80 -7.82 -1.28 13.79
N THR A 81 -6.99 -0.94 12.81
CA THR A 81 -7.43 -0.57 11.45
C THR A 81 -8.22 -1.69 10.79
N HIS A 82 -7.75 -2.94 10.92
CA HIS A 82 -8.46 -4.12 10.43
C HIS A 82 -9.81 -4.28 11.14
N ALA A 83 -9.85 -4.21 12.47
CA ALA A 83 -11.08 -4.39 13.24
C ALA A 83 -12.15 -3.32 12.92
N ARG A 84 -11.72 -2.08 12.72
CA ARG A 84 -12.61 -0.98 12.31
C ARG A 84 -13.19 -1.19 10.94
N LEU A 85 -12.33 -1.46 9.96
CA LEU A 85 -12.80 -1.70 8.60
C LEU A 85 -13.75 -2.91 8.55
N ALA A 86 -13.48 -3.96 9.34
CA ALA A 86 -14.37 -5.11 9.43
C ALA A 86 -15.75 -4.73 9.96
N THR A 87 -15.81 -3.80 10.90
CA THR A 87 -17.07 -3.24 11.40
C THR A 87 -17.75 -2.38 10.33
N THR A 88 -17.01 -1.52 9.63
CA THR A 88 -17.53 -0.67 8.55
C THR A 88 -18.13 -1.47 7.39
N LEU A 89 -17.55 -2.65 7.09
CA LEU A 89 -17.99 -3.53 6.01
C LEU A 89 -19.11 -4.51 6.43
N LYS A 90 -19.54 -4.52 7.69
CA LYS A 90 -20.70 -5.31 8.10
C LYS A 90 -21.95 -4.88 7.33
N GLY A 91 -22.70 -5.86 6.83
CA GLY A 91 -23.93 -5.62 6.07
C GLY A 91 -23.71 -5.08 4.66
N THR A 92 -22.49 -5.18 4.11
CA THR A 92 -22.21 -4.79 2.72
C THR A 92 -23.10 -5.57 1.76
N LEU A 93 -23.85 -4.85 0.92
CA LEU A 93 -24.92 -5.42 0.07
C LEU A 93 -24.42 -5.89 -1.31
N GLY A 94 -23.32 -5.32 -1.79
CA GLY A 94 -22.83 -5.56 -3.16
C GLY A 94 -21.45 -4.96 -3.40
N VAL A 95 -20.93 -5.16 -4.62
CA VAL A 95 -19.59 -4.69 -5.02
C VAL A 95 -19.50 -3.16 -4.98
N ASP A 96 -20.53 -2.46 -5.43
CA ASP A 96 -20.54 -0.99 -5.43
C ASP A 96 -20.57 -0.43 -4.01
N ASP A 97 -21.39 -1.02 -3.12
CA ASP A 97 -21.46 -0.66 -1.70
C ASP A 97 -20.12 -0.95 -0.99
N LEU A 98 -19.48 -2.09 -1.27
CA LEU A 98 -18.13 -2.41 -0.80
C LEU A 98 -17.14 -1.29 -1.18
N ALA A 99 -17.16 -0.89 -2.45
CA ALA A 99 -16.24 0.09 -2.98
C ALA A 99 -16.47 1.50 -2.36
N VAL A 100 -17.73 1.90 -2.17
CA VAL A 100 -18.07 3.17 -1.48
C VAL A 100 -17.61 3.14 -0.02
N ARG A 101 -17.89 2.06 0.72
CA ARG A 101 -17.48 1.92 2.12
C ARG A 101 -15.97 1.96 2.30
N LEU A 102 -15.22 1.29 1.42
CA LEU A 102 -13.76 1.32 1.42
C LEU A 102 -13.21 2.73 1.16
N ARG A 103 -13.79 3.49 0.22
CA ARG A 103 -13.36 4.88 -0.06
C ARG A 103 -13.61 5.79 1.12
N ARG A 104 -14.79 5.69 1.76
CA ARG A 104 -15.11 6.46 2.98
C ARG A 104 -14.19 6.11 4.13
N PHE A 105 -13.95 4.82 4.36
CA PHE A 105 -13.01 4.36 5.39
C PHE A 105 -11.58 4.88 5.14
N ARG A 106 -11.11 4.78 3.90
CA ARG A 106 -9.80 5.32 3.50
C ARG A 106 -9.72 6.82 3.72
N ARG A 107 -10.76 7.59 3.35
CA ARG A 107 -10.81 9.05 3.57
C ARG A 107 -10.68 9.37 5.07
N ARG A 108 -11.48 8.72 5.92
CA ARG A 108 -11.43 8.85 7.39
C ARG A 108 -10.02 8.61 7.93
N GLU A 109 -9.42 7.47 7.61
CA GLU A 109 -8.10 7.11 8.13
C GLU A 109 -7.00 8.03 7.59
N MET A 110 -7.09 8.50 6.35
CA MET A 110 -6.15 9.48 5.82
C MET A 110 -6.25 10.83 6.52
N VAL A 111 -7.45 11.27 6.88
CA VAL A 111 -7.62 12.46 7.72
C VAL A 111 -6.98 12.24 9.09
N ARG A 112 -7.25 11.10 9.75
CA ARG A 112 -6.63 10.75 11.04
C ARG A 112 -5.11 10.82 10.98
N ILE A 113 -4.51 10.18 9.98
CA ILE A 113 -3.05 10.07 9.84
C ILE A 113 -2.44 11.43 9.51
N ALA A 114 -3.02 12.19 8.56
CA ALA A 114 -2.56 13.53 8.22
C ALA A 114 -2.69 14.50 9.41
N TRP A 115 -3.77 14.42 10.18
CA TRP A 115 -3.97 15.26 11.36
C TRP A 115 -2.90 15.01 12.42
N ARG A 116 -2.57 13.74 12.69
CA ARG A 116 -1.52 13.38 13.65
C ARG A 116 -0.13 13.81 13.17
N ASP A 117 0.17 13.62 11.89
CA ASP A 117 1.43 14.05 11.27
C ASP A 117 1.62 15.58 11.35
N LEU A 118 0.64 16.35 10.88
CA LEU A 118 0.69 17.82 10.83
C LEU A 118 0.76 18.49 12.20
N LEU A 119 0.30 17.82 13.25
CA LEU A 119 0.43 18.29 14.63
C LEU A 119 1.67 17.76 15.36
N GLY A 120 2.52 16.98 14.69
CA GLY A 120 3.72 16.37 15.27
C GLY A 120 3.40 15.32 16.35
N ARG A 121 2.23 14.67 16.27
CA ARG A 121 1.78 13.63 17.20
C ARG A 121 2.15 12.21 16.77
N ALA A 122 2.49 12.04 15.50
CA ALA A 122 2.98 10.80 14.92
C ALA A 122 4.35 11.08 14.30
N ASP A 123 5.32 10.21 14.53
CA ASP A 123 6.59 10.28 13.83
C ASP A 123 6.49 9.62 12.44
N LEU A 124 7.55 9.74 11.64
CA LEU A 124 7.58 9.15 10.29
C LEU A 124 7.31 7.64 10.30
N ALA A 125 7.80 6.91 11.31
CA ALA A 125 7.63 5.47 11.36
C ALA A 125 6.17 5.10 11.63
N GLU A 126 5.50 5.80 12.55
CA GLU A 126 4.07 5.68 12.79
C GLU A 126 3.27 6.00 11.52
N VAL A 127 3.54 7.14 10.87
CA VAL A 127 2.82 7.57 9.66
C VAL A 127 2.94 6.53 8.54
N THR A 128 4.15 6.06 8.23
CA THR A 128 4.35 5.08 7.16
C THR A 128 3.75 3.72 7.49
N ALA A 129 3.79 3.30 8.76
CA ALA A 129 3.18 2.06 9.21
C ALA A 129 1.65 2.14 9.11
N ASP A 130 1.04 3.22 9.58
CA ASP A 130 -0.40 3.46 9.53
C ASP A 130 -0.93 3.49 8.09
N LEU A 131 -0.21 4.15 7.17
CA LEU A 131 -0.53 4.15 5.73
C LEU A 131 -0.47 2.75 5.13
N SER A 132 0.55 1.98 5.50
CA SER A 132 0.76 0.61 5.00
C SER A 132 -0.26 -0.37 5.56
N ASP A 133 -0.65 -0.19 6.82
CA ASP A 133 -1.65 -1.02 7.49
C ASP A 133 -3.06 -0.71 6.98
N LEU A 134 -3.36 0.55 6.64
CA LEU A 134 -4.59 0.91 5.93
C LEU A 134 -4.66 0.21 4.57
N ALA A 135 -3.60 0.28 3.76
CA ALA A 135 -3.55 -0.38 2.46
C ALA A 135 -3.73 -1.90 2.59
N GLY A 136 -3.02 -2.54 3.52
CA GLY A 136 -3.16 -3.96 3.82
C GLY A 136 -4.58 -4.34 4.26
N ALA A 137 -5.19 -3.56 5.15
CA ALA A 137 -6.56 -3.80 5.62
C ALA A 137 -7.58 -3.71 4.50
N CYS A 138 -7.49 -2.68 3.65
CA CYS A 138 -8.37 -2.52 2.50
C CYS A 138 -8.24 -3.68 1.51
N LEU A 139 -7.00 -4.09 1.17
CA LEU A 139 -6.75 -5.21 0.26
C LEU A 139 -7.28 -6.53 0.82
N GLU A 140 -6.98 -6.83 2.09
CA GLU A 140 -7.39 -8.08 2.76
C GLU A 140 -8.91 -8.22 2.80
N GLN A 141 -9.62 -7.18 3.24
CA GLN A 141 -11.06 -7.30 3.43
C GLN A 141 -11.85 -7.23 2.14
N ALA A 142 -11.39 -6.43 1.16
CA ALA A 142 -11.97 -6.43 -0.17
C ALA A 142 -11.79 -7.81 -0.82
N LEU A 143 -10.59 -8.40 -0.74
CA LEU A 143 -10.30 -9.72 -1.27
C LEU A 143 -11.17 -10.80 -0.62
N SER A 144 -11.26 -10.82 0.72
CA SER A 144 -12.08 -11.80 1.44
C SER A 144 -13.55 -11.71 1.04
N TRP A 145 -14.12 -10.50 1.00
CA TRP A 145 -15.51 -10.30 0.60
C TRP A 145 -15.77 -10.76 -0.84
N LEU A 146 -14.90 -10.38 -1.77
CA LEU A 146 -15.00 -10.75 -3.19
C LEU A 146 -14.83 -12.26 -3.39
N PHE A 147 -13.91 -12.89 -2.66
CA PHE A 147 -13.67 -14.32 -2.72
C PHE A 147 -14.90 -15.12 -2.30
N HIS A 148 -15.52 -14.76 -1.17
CA HIS A 148 -16.74 -15.42 -0.69
C HIS A 148 -17.89 -15.28 -1.68
N ARG A 149 -18.07 -14.08 -2.23
CA ARG A 149 -19.09 -13.84 -3.25
C ARG A 149 -18.83 -14.69 -4.51
N GLN A 150 -17.61 -14.68 -5.02
CA GLN A 150 -17.27 -15.42 -6.24
C GLN A 150 -17.36 -16.94 -6.02
N CYS A 151 -17.02 -17.43 -4.83
CA CYS A 151 -17.22 -18.85 -4.49
C CYS A 151 -18.69 -19.26 -4.51
N ALA A 152 -19.60 -18.38 -4.06
CA ALA A 152 -21.03 -18.65 -4.12
C ALA A 152 -21.58 -18.74 -5.57
N GLU A 153 -20.92 -18.05 -6.51
CA GLU A 153 -21.32 -18.03 -7.93
C GLU A 153 -20.62 -19.13 -8.76
N GLN A 154 -19.36 -19.46 -8.47
CA GLN A 154 -18.49 -20.28 -9.33
C GLN A 154 -17.96 -21.55 -8.65
N GLY A 155 -18.35 -21.82 -7.40
CA GLY A 155 -17.75 -22.88 -6.59
C GLY A 155 -16.41 -22.46 -5.97
N THR A 156 -15.86 -23.32 -5.12
CA THR A 156 -14.62 -23.03 -4.36
C THR A 156 -13.41 -23.62 -5.08
N PRO A 157 -12.33 -22.83 -5.33
CA PRO A 157 -11.14 -23.31 -6.03
C PRO A 157 -10.36 -24.33 -5.18
N VAL A 158 -10.02 -25.47 -5.79
CA VAL A 158 -9.20 -26.52 -5.16
C VAL A 158 -8.17 -27.03 -6.17
N SER A 159 -7.09 -27.66 -5.70
CA SER A 159 -6.25 -28.49 -6.56
C SER A 159 -6.97 -29.75 -7.01
N PHE A 160 -6.38 -30.45 -7.98
CA PHE A 160 -6.88 -31.75 -8.46
C PHE A 160 -7.04 -32.80 -7.35
N ASP A 161 -6.19 -32.76 -6.31
CA ASP A 161 -6.28 -33.63 -5.13
C ASP A 161 -7.34 -33.19 -4.09
N GLY A 162 -8.00 -32.04 -4.30
CA GLY A 162 -9.04 -31.50 -3.42
C GLY A 162 -8.53 -30.56 -2.32
N THR A 163 -7.23 -30.26 -2.26
CA THR A 163 -6.70 -29.25 -1.32
C THR A 163 -7.19 -27.85 -1.70
N PRO A 164 -7.61 -26.98 -0.76
CA PRO A 164 -8.01 -25.61 -1.07
C PRO A 164 -6.90 -24.84 -1.79
N ALA A 165 -7.24 -24.23 -2.92
CA ALA A 165 -6.34 -23.32 -3.61
C ALA A 165 -6.60 -21.90 -3.11
N SER A 166 -5.54 -21.12 -2.91
CA SER A 166 -5.62 -19.79 -2.31
C SER A 166 -4.91 -18.75 -3.16
N LEU A 167 -5.45 -17.53 -3.17
CA LEU A 167 -4.81 -16.35 -3.75
C LEU A 167 -3.92 -15.69 -2.70
N VAL A 168 -2.75 -15.24 -3.15
CA VAL A 168 -1.82 -14.39 -2.41
C VAL A 168 -1.67 -13.07 -3.16
N VAL A 169 -1.75 -11.97 -2.41
CA VAL A 169 -1.40 -10.63 -2.89
C VAL A 169 -0.07 -10.24 -2.26
N LEU A 170 0.95 -10.08 -3.10
CA LEU A 170 2.25 -9.59 -2.69
C LEU A 170 2.33 -8.08 -2.92
N GLY A 171 2.68 -7.34 -1.87
CA GLY A 171 3.05 -5.94 -1.96
C GLY A 171 4.55 -5.82 -2.21
N LEU A 172 4.93 -5.03 -3.20
CA LEU A 172 6.31 -4.68 -3.49
C LEU A 172 6.64 -3.26 -2.99
N GLY A 173 7.89 -2.84 -3.19
CA GLY A 173 8.33 -1.47 -2.95
C GLY A 173 7.98 -0.97 -1.55
N LYS A 174 7.35 0.20 -1.48
CA LYS A 174 6.99 0.86 -0.22
C LYS A 174 5.94 0.07 0.56
N LEU A 175 4.93 -0.49 -0.10
CA LEU A 175 3.91 -1.31 0.57
C LEU A 175 4.52 -2.57 1.20
N GLY A 176 5.40 -3.24 0.45
CA GLY A 176 6.10 -4.43 0.90
C GLY A 176 6.97 -4.16 2.14
N ALA A 177 7.69 -3.03 2.15
CA ALA A 177 8.53 -2.60 3.26
C ALA A 177 7.78 -1.92 4.43
N ARG A 178 6.46 -1.71 4.34
CA ARG A 178 5.66 -0.90 5.28
C ARG A 178 6.14 0.57 5.37
N GLU A 179 6.51 1.13 4.24
CA GLU A 179 7.07 2.47 4.06
C GLU A 179 6.18 3.34 3.12
N LEU A 180 4.86 3.12 3.10
CA LEU A 180 3.96 3.92 2.25
C LEU A 180 3.94 5.40 2.67
N ASN A 181 3.89 6.28 1.68
CA ASN A 181 3.62 7.72 1.82
C ASN A 181 2.20 8.05 1.34
N PHE A 182 1.63 9.20 1.72
CA PHE A 182 0.25 9.62 1.39
C PHE A 182 -0.17 9.51 -0.09
N SER A 183 0.77 9.70 -1.02
CA SER A 183 0.52 9.69 -2.47
C SER A 183 1.14 8.47 -3.18
N SER A 184 1.39 7.39 -2.43
CA SER A 184 1.98 6.17 -2.99
C SER A 184 0.94 5.35 -3.74
N ASP A 185 1.38 4.75 -4.84
CA ASP A 185 0.70 3.63 -5.46
C ASP A 185 0.91 2.36 -4.62
N VAL A 186 0.02 1.37 -4.76
CA VAL A 186 0.23 0.02 -4.25
C VAL A 186 0.76 -0.86 -5.37
N ASP A 187 2.04 -1.20 -5.29
CA ASP A 187 2.71 -2.12 -6.22
C ASP A 187 2.33 -3.57 -5.87
N LEU A 188 1.54 -4.24 -6.71
CA LEU A 188 0.97 -5.56 -6.40
C LEU A 188 1.39 -6.63 -7.41
N ILE A 189 1.61 -7.85 -6.91
CA ILE A 189 1.70 -9.09 -7.69
C ILE A 189 0.68 -10.08 -7.13
N PHE A 190 -0.05 -10.76 -8.01
CA PHE A 190 -1.00 -11.80 -7.65
C PHE A 190 -0.45 -13.18 -8.00
N ALA A 191 -0.49 -14.09 -7.04
CA ALA A 191 -0.09 -15.47 -7.22
C ALA A 191 -1.07 -16.41 -6.55
N PHE A 192 -1.24 -17.63 -7.07
CA PHE A 192 -2.10 -18.64 -6.43
C PHE A 192 -1.34 -19.94 -6.19
N SER A 193 -1.73 -20.66 -5.13
CA SER A 193 -0.95 -21.77 -4.60
C SER A 193 -0.77 -22.94 -5.57
N THR A 194 -1.83 -23.34 -6.29
CA THR A 194 -1.81 -24.56 -7.10
C THR A 194 -2.85 -24.57 -8.22
N ALA A 195 -2.53 -25.27 -9.32
CA ALA A 195 -3.44 -25.51 -10.42
C ALA A 195 -4.56 -26.47 -10.04
N GLY A 196 -5.71 -26.33 -10.68
CA GLY A 196 -6.92 -27.10 -10.38
C GLY A 196 -8.16 -26.40 -10.92
N GLU A 197 -9.30 -26.70 -10.31
CA GLU A 197 -10.61 -26.21 -10.73
C GLU A 197 -11.54 -25.99 -9.54
N THR A 198 -12.59 -25.19 -9.75
CA THR A 198 -13.61 -24.98 -8.73
C THR A 198 -14.47 -26.22 -8.52
N ARG A 199 -14.87 -26.46 -7.27
CA ARG A 199 -15.83 -27.51 -6.90
C ARG A 199 -17.09 -26.92 -6.27
N GLY A 200 -18.20 -27.68 -6.34
CA GLY A 200 -19.49 -27.26 -5.80
C GLY A 200 -20.31 -26.38 -6.76
N THR A 201 -20.07 -26.51 -8.06
CA THR A 201 -20.83 -25.85 -9.14
C THR A 201 -21.04 -26.81 -10.31
N ASP A 202 -22.08 -26.60 -11.11
CA ASP A 202 -22.35 -27.38 -12.33
C ASP A 202 -21.42 -27.02 -13.50
N ARG A 203 -20.69 -25.90 -13.38
CA ARG A 203 -19.77 -25.38 -14.41
C ARG A 203 -18.44 -25.01 -13.77
N PRO A 204 -17.57 -26.00 -13.50
CA PRO A 204 -16.26 -25.74 -12.92
C PRO A 204 -15.43 -24.85 -13.86
N VAL A 205 -14.66 -23.94 -13.27
CA VAL A 205 -13.67 -23.12 -13.97
C VAL A 205 -12.29 -23.42 -13.42
N THR A 206 -11.25 -23.22 -14.24
CA THR A 206 -9.87 -23.42 -13.78
C THR A 206 -9.52 -22.41 -12.67
N ASN A 207 -8.58 -22.77 -11.79
CA ASN A 207 -8.07 -21.86 -10.76
C ASN A 207 -7.47 -20.58 -11.38
N ASP A 208 -6.80 -20.69 -12.54
CA ASP A 208 -6.27 -19.54 -13.27
C ASP A 208 -7.39 -18.56 -13.67
N GLU A 209 -8.48 -19.07 -14.24
CA GLU A 209 -9.65 -18.26 -14.61
C GLU A 209 -10.32 -17.64 -13.39
N PHE A 210 -10.56 -18.44 -12.34
CA PHE A 210 -11.17 -17.98 -11.09
C PHE A 210 -10.36 -16.84 -10.46
N PHE A 211 -9.06 -17.04 -10.28
CA PHE A 211 -8.19 -16.07 -9.63
C PHE A 211 -7.91 -14.84 -10.50
N THR A 212 -7.86 -14.99 -11.83
CA THR A 212 -7.80 -13.85 -12.75
C THR A 212 -9.02 -12.95 -12.60
N ARG A 213 -10.22 -13.52 -12.53
CA ARG A 213 -11.47 -12.76 -12.31
C ARG A 213 -11.49 -12.10 -10.94
N LEU A 214 -11.06 -12.80 -9.90
CA LEU A 214 -10.99 -12.28 -8.54
C LEU A 214 -10.03 -11.08 -8.44
N ALA A 215 -8.83 -11.22 -9.01
CA ALA A 215 -7.83 -10.15 -9.04
C ALA A 215 -8.34 -8.92 -9.80
N ARG A 216 -9.02 -9.09 -10.94
CA ARG A 216 -9.65 -7.97 -11.69
C ARG A 216 -10.70 -7.25 -10.85
N SER A 217 -11.57 -7.99 -10.16
CA SER A 217 -12.58 -7.42 -9.27
C SER A 217 -11.94 -6.62 -8.13
N LEU A 218 -10.87 -7.15 -7.53
CA LEU A 218 -10.13 -6.46 -6.48
C LEU A 218 -9.49 -5.17 -6.99
N ILE A 219 -8.83 -5.20 -8.15
CA ILE A 219 -8.24 -4.00 -8.79
C ILE A 219 -9.32 -2.95 -9.05
N GLN A 220 -10.49 -3.36 -9.54
CA GLN A 220 -11.59 -2.45 -9.81
C GLN A 220 -12.11 -1.78 -8.53
N VAL A 221 -12.33 -2.55 -7.46
CA VAL A 221 -12.81 -2.03 -6.17
C VAL A 221 -11.80 -1.07 -5.54
N ILE A 222 -10.50 -1.38 -5.62
CA ILE A 222 -9.44 -0.61 -4.97
C ILE A 222 -9.02 0.62 -5.79
N GLY A 223 -8.87 0.46 -7.11
CA GLY A 223 -8.18 1.41 -7.97
C GLY A 223 -9.05 2.25 -8.88
N HIS A 224 -10.32 1.89 -9.11
CA HIS A 224 -11.17 2.67 -10.02
C HIS A 224 -11.53 4.04 -9.42
N PRO A 225 -11.27 5.16 -10.13
CA PRO A 225 -11.68 6.48 -9.68
C PRO A 225 -13.19 6.67 -9.85
N THR A 226 -13.85 7.21 -8.83
CA THR A 226 -15.25 7.65 -8.85
C THR A 226 -15.35 9.08 -8.30
N ASP A 227 -16.56 9.63 -8.21
CA ASP A 227 -16.81 10.93 -7.57
C ASP A 227 -16.39 10.94 -6.08
N ASP A 228 -16.40 9.78 -5.44
CA ASP A 228 -15.90 9.59 -4.07
C ASP A 228 -14.36 9.39 -3.99
N GLY A 229 -13.68 9.43 -5.14
CA GLY A 229 -12.25 9.19 -5.29
C GLY A 229 -11.92 7.71 -5.55
N PHE A 230 -10.80 7.25 -5.00
CA PHE A 230 -10.34 5.86 -5.08
C PHE A 230 -9.77 5.43 -3.73
N VAL A 231 -9.58 4.12 -3.52
CA VAL A 231 -8.96 3.60 -2.29
C VAL A 231 -7.45 3.78 -2.39
N PHE A 232 -6.83 3.10 -3.37
CA PHE A 232 -5.42 3.26 -3.73
C PHE A 232 -5.22 3.11 -5.23
N ARG A 233 -4.31 3.89 -5.81
CA ARG A 233 -3.83 3.63 -7.17
C ARG A 233 -3.07 2.32 -7.18
N VAL A 234 -3.40 1.41 -8.09
CA VAL A 234 -2.79 0.09 -8.19
C VAL A 234 -1.78 0.07 -9.34
N ASP A 235 -0.55 -0.36 -9.05
CA ASP A 235 0.49 -0.58 -10.06
C ASP A 235 0.82 -2.07 -10.15
N LEU A 236 0.77 -2.62 -11.37
CA LEU A 236 0.96 -4.05 -11.66
C LEU A 236 2.15 -4.29 -12.60
N ARG A 237 2.93 -3.25 -12.92
CA ARG A 237 4.00 -3.32 -13.94
C ARG A 237 5.18 -4.20 -13.53
N LEU A 238 5.32 -4.48 -12.24
CA LEU A 238 6.41 -5.27 -11.68
C LEU A 238 6.13 -6.79 -11.70
N ARG A 239 4.96 -7.23 -12.17
CA ARG A 239 4.65 -8.66 -12.30
C ARG A 239 5.48 -9.32 -13.43
N PRO A 240 5.65 -10.66 -13.42
CA PRO A 240 6.31 -11.38 -14.51
C PRO A 240 5.80 -10.97 -15.89
N PHE A 241 6.72 -10.80 -16.85
CA PHE A 241 6.45 -10.32 -18.20
C PHE A 241 5.86 -8.89 -18.30
N GLY A 242 5.78 -8.15 -17.20
CA GLY A 242 5.29 -6.76 -17.14
C GLY A 242 3.83 -6.63 -17.60
N ASP A 243 3.53 -5.55 -18.34
CA ASP A 243 2.17 -5.23 -18.78
C ASP A 243 1.54 -6.27 -19.71
N ASN A 244 2.36 -7.03 -20.42
CA ASN A 244 1.90 -8.09 -21.33
C ASN A 244 1.80 -9.46 -20.64
N GLY A 245 2.17 -9.55 -19.36
CA GLY A 245 2.11 -10.77 -18.58
C GLY A 245 0.72 -11.12 -18.07
N PRO A 246 0.52 -12.40 -17.70
CA PRO A 246 -0.70 -12.83 -17.04
C PRO A 246 -0.90 -12.02 -15.75
N LEU A 247 -2.16 -11.79 -15.40
CA LEU A 247 -2.50 -11.00 -14.21
C LEU A 247 -2.17 -11.76 -12.92
N VAL A 248 -2.38 -13.07 -12.94
CA VAL A 248 -2.10 -14.00 -11.85
C VAL A 248 -1.23 -15.13 -12.39
N MET A 249 -0.42 -15.74 -11.53
CA MET A 249 0.36 -16.94 -11.88
C MET A 249 0.30 -17.96 -10.76
N SER A 250 0.37 -19.25 -11.09
CA SER A 250 0.59 -20.27 -10.06
C SER A 250 1.99 -20.10 -9.45
N PHE A 251 2.19 -20.62 -8.24
CA PHE A 251 3.50 -20.59 -7.58
C PHE A 251 4.57 -21.28 -8.45
N ASP A 252 4.24 -22.42 -9.05
CA ASP A 252 5.16 -23.17 -9.90
C ASP A 252 5.53 -22.39 -11.17
N ALA A 253 4.54 -21.77 -11.83
CA ALA A 253 4.81 -20.94 -13.02
C ALA A 253 5.66 -19.71 -12.67
N MET A 254 5.43 -19.12 -11.50
CA MET A 254 6.21 -17.97 -11.02
C MET A 254 7.65 -18.38 -10.69
N GLU A 255 7.85 -19.54 -10.07
CA GLU A 255 9.17 -20.10 -9.79
C GLU A 255 9.94 -20.39 -11.09
N SER A 256 9.32 -21.09 -12.05
CA SER A 256 9.93 -21.34 -13.37
C SER A 256 10.32 -20.03 -14.06
N TYR A 257 9.45 -19.02 -14.04
CA TYR A 257 9.76 -17.72 -14.64
C TYR A 257 11.01 -17.09 -14.05
N TYR A 258 11.12 -17.01 -12.72
CA TYR A 258 12.26 -16.36 -12.09
C TYR A 258 13.55 -17.18 -12.16
N GLN A 259 13.45 -18.50 -12.28
CA GLN A 259 14.60 -19.37 -12.52
C GLN A 259 15.15 -19.21 -13.94
N GLU A 260 14.27 -19.13 -14.95
CA GLU A 260 14.67 -19.18 -16.37
C GLU A 260 14.86 -17.79 -16.99
N GLN A 261 14.03 -16.82 -16.62
CA GLN A 261 13.89 -15.52 -17.31
C GLN A 261 14.05 -14.31 -16.38
N GLY A 262 14.23 -14.54 -15.08
CA GLY A 262 14.29 -13.50 -14.07
C GLY A 262 15.48 -12.53 -14.25
N ARG A 263 15.17 -11.24 -14.36
CA ARG A 263 16.13 -10.16 -14.62
C ARG A 263 16.71 -9.58 -13.34
N ASP A 264 17.90 -8.99 -13.42
CA ASP A 264 18.59 -8.41 -12.25
C ASP A 264 17.79 -7.28 -11.58
N TRP A 265 17.05 -6.49 -12.34
CA TRP A 265 16.19 -5.45 -11.76
C TRP A 265 14.96 -6.03 -11.05
N GLU A 266 14.47 -7.21 -11.44
CA GLU A 266 13.38 -7.87 -10.75
C GLU A 266 13.86 -8.33 -9.36
N ARG A 267 15.10 -8.81 -9.25
CA ARG A 267 15.71 -9.11 -7.94
C ARG A 267 15.64 -7.91 -7.01
N TYR A 268 15.98 -6.72 -7.51
CA TYR A 268 15.90 -5.46 -6.76
C TYR A 268 14.48 -5.16 -6.26
N ALA A 269 13.46 -5.37 -7.10
CA ALA A 269 12.06 -5.16 -6.72
C ALA A 269 11.59 -6.16 -5.64
N TRP A 270 12.02 -7.42 -5.75
CA TRP A 270 11.61 -8.51 -4.86
C TRP A 270 12.21 -8.44 -3.45
N ILE A 271 13.28 -7.67 -3.22
CA ILE A 271 13.86 -7.45 -1.87
C ILE A 271 12.79 -7.01 -0.87
N LYS A 272 11.89 -6.13 -1.30
CA LYS A 272 10.85 -5.56 -0.43
C LYS A 272 9.56 -6.39 -0.42
N ALA A 273 9.48 -7.51 -1.16
CA ALA A 273 8.24 -8.26 -1.32
C ALA A 273 7.71 -8.82 0.00
N ARG A 274 6.40 -8.67 0.23
CA ARG A 274 5.70 -9.16 1.42
C ARG A 274 4.27 -9.58 1.07
N ALA A 275 3.76 -10.65 1.68
CA ALA A 275 2.34 -10.97 1.58
C ALA A 275 1.49 -9.92 2.34
N VAL A 276 0.64 -9.21 1.61
CA VAL A 276 -0.15 -8.08 2.14
C VAL A 276 -1.64 -8.37 2.26
N ALA A 277 -2.16 -9.34 1.51
CA ALA A 277 -3.54 -9.83 1.59
C ALA A 277 -3.66 -11.27 1.08
N GLY A 278 -4.74 -11.96 1.46
CA GLY A 278 -5.00 -13.34 1.07
C GLY A 278 -4.31 -14.33 2.00
N ASP A 279 -3.88 -15.47 1.46
CA ASP A 279 -3.23 -16.52 2.24
C ASP A 279 -1.77 -16.16 2.55
N ARG A 280 -1.56 -15.46 3.68
CA ARG A 280 -0.24 -15.00 4.11
C ARG A 280 0.75 -16.16 4.33
N PRO A 281 0.39 -17.27 5.01
CA PRO A 281 1.25 -18.44 5.10
C PRO A 281 1.71 -18.98 3.73
N ALA A 282 0.80 -19.11 2.75
CA ALA A 282 1.16 -19.52 1.40
C ALA A 282 2.07 -18.49 0.70
N GLY A 283 1.86 -17.19 0.97
CA GLY A 283 2.73 -16.14 0.46
C GLY A 283 4.15 -16.21 1.00
N GLU A 284 4.33 -16.53 2.28
CA GLU A 284 5.66 -16.74 2.86
C GLU A 284 6.34 -18.01 2.31
N GLU A 285 5.57 -19.05 1.96
CA GLU A 285 6.11 -20.20 1.20
C GLU A 285 6.63 -19.76 -0.18
N LEU A 286 5.85 -19.02 -0.95
CA LEU A 286 6.29 -18.50 -2.25
C LEU A 286 7.55 -17.62 -2.11
N LEU A 287 7.60 -16.73 -1.12
CA LEU A 287 8.77 -15.90 -0.86
C LEU A 287 10.02 -16.73 -0.52
N ARG A 288 9.86 -17.85 0.21
CA ARG A 288 10.95 -18.81 0.45
C ARG A 288 11.40 -19.50 -0.84
N ARG A 289 10.48 -19.94 -1.71
CA ARG A 289 10.81 -20.53 -3.03
C ARG A 289 11.60 -19.56 -3.91
N LEU A 290 11.27 -18.26 -3.85
CA LEU A 290 11.95 -17.21 -4.62
C LEU A 290 13.22 -16.65 -3.94
N GLN A 291 13.51 -17.02 -2.70
CA GLN A 291 14.68 -16.53 -1.96
C GLN A 291 16.01 -16.75 -2.71
N PRO A 292 16.27 -17.89 -3.38
CA PRO A 292 17.49 -18.09 -4.18
C PRO A 292 17.58 -17.17 -5.40
N PHE A 293 16.45 -16.76 -5.97
CA PHE A 293 16.42 -15.80 -7.08
C PHE A 293 16.81 -14.40 -6.61
N VAL A 294 16.24 -13.95 -5.48
CA VAL A 294 16.46 -12.60 -4.92
C VAL A 294 17.87 -12.46 -4.34
N TYR A 295 18.28 -13.40 -3.50
CA TYR A 295 19.51 -13.33 -2.70
C TYR A 295 20.51 -14.39 -3.13
N ARG A 296 21.25 -14.10 -4.21
CA ARG A 296 22.29 -14.99 -4.74
C ARG A 296 23.41 -15.18 -3.73
N ARG A 297 23.85 -16.43 -3.59
CA ARG A 297 25.00 -16.80 -2.74
C ARG A 297 26.35 -16.57 -3.42
N TYR A 298 26.37 -16.62 -4.75
CA TYR A 298 27.53 -16.37 -5.60
C TYR A 298 27.20 -15.29 -6.62
N LEU A 299 28.13 -14.37 -6.83
CA LEU A 299 28.01 -13.28 -7.79
C LEU A 299 29.20 -13.33 -8.73
N ASP A 300 28.92 -13.26 -10.02
CA ASP A 300 29.93 -13.14 -11.06
C ASP A 300 30.13 -11.66 -11.44
N PHE A 301 31.04 -11.41 -12.38
CA PHE A 301 31.28 -10.06 -12.90
C PHE A 301 30.03 -9.47 -13.58
N GLY A 302 29.22 -10.30 -14.24
CA GLY A 302 27.99 -9.87 -14.91
C GLY A 302 26.98 -9.25 -13.95
N ALA A 303 26.84 -9.81 -12.75
CA ALA A 303 25.97 -9.25 -11.72
C ALA A 303 26.37 -7.81 -11.33
N PHE A 304 27.67 -7.50 -11.24
CA PHE A 304 28.13 -6.15 -10.94
C PHE A 304 27.91 -5.18 -12.10
N GLU A 305 28.07 -5.64 -13.35
CA GLU A 305 27.76 -4.85 -14.54
C GLU A 305 26.28 -4.49 -14.60
N SER A 306 25.39 -5.43 -14.31
CA SER A 306 23.94 -5.18 -14.22
C SER A 306 23.58 -4.13 -13.18
N LEU A 307 24.23 -4.15 -12.00
CA LEU A 307 24.01 -3.12 -10.97
C LEU A 307 24.48 -1.73 -11.44
N ARG A 308 25.63 -1.65 -12.12
CA ARG A 308 26.12 -0.40 -12.72
C ARG A 308 25.17 0.10 -13.82
N ALA A 309 24.67 -0.79 -14.67
CA ALA A 309 23.71 -0.45 -15.72
C ALA A 309 22.40 0.08 -15.13
N MET A 310 21.91 -0.52 -14.05
CA MET A 310 20.73 -0.04 -13.33
C MET A 310 20.95 1.36 -12.74
N LYS A 311 22.11 1.62 -12.11
CA LYS A 311 22.47 2.95 -11.61
C LYS A 311 22.49 3.99 -12.74
N LEU A 312 23.11 3.65 -13.87
CA LEU A 312 23.21 4.53 -15.02
C LEU A 312 21.83 4.87 -15.59
N MET A 313 20.95 3.88 -15.73
CA MET A 313 19.58 4.07 -16.20
C MET A 313 18.80 5.05 -15.30
N ILE A 314 18.92 4.90 -13.98
CA ILE A 314 18.29 5.82 -13.01
C ILE A 314 18.79 7.25 -13.23
N THR A 315 20.10 7.45 -13.30
CA THR A 315 20.70 8.79 -13.47
C THR A 315 20.32 9.42 -14.82
N GLN A 316 20.32 8.64 -15.91
CA GLN A 316 19.90 9.11 -17.23
C GLN A 316 18.42 9.49 -17.28
N GLU A 317 17.54 8.74 -16.61
CA GLU A 317 16.12 9.05 -16.53
C GLU A 317 15.87 10.42 -15.86
N VAL A 318 16.62 10.72 -14.80
CA VAL A 318 16.53 11.98 -14.05
C VAL A 318 16.92 13.17 -14.93
N ALA A 319 18.07 13.07 -15.61
CA ALA A 319 18.55 14.12 -16.51
C ALA A 319 17.58 14.33 -17.69
N ARG A 320 17.09 13.24 -18.30
CA ARG A 320 16.16 13.30 -19.43
C ARG A 320 14.84 14.01 -19.07
N LYS A 321 14.38 13.88 -17.83
CA LYS A 321 13.12 14.47 -17.36
C LYS A 321 13.30 15.83 -16.67
N GLY A 322 14.53 16.34 -16.54
CA GLY A 322 14.81 17.60 -15.82
C GLY A 322 14.38 17.54 -14.35
N LEU A 323 14.66 16.43 -13.68
CA LEU A 323 14.19 16.15 -12.30
C LEU A 323 15.28 16.35 -11.25
N GLU A 324 16.29 17.18 -11.52
CA GLU A 324 17.47 17.36 -10.66
C GLU A 324 17.10 17.90 -9.27
N ARG A 325 16.04 18.71 -9.18
CA ARG A 325 15.54 19.28 -7.91
C ARG A 325 14.43 18.43 -7.26
N ASN A 326 14.14 17.25 -7.80
CA ASN A 326 13.08 16.40 -7.29
C ASN A 326 13.55 15.64 -6.03
N ILE A 327 12.82 15.74 -4.91
CA ILE A 327 13.18 15.11 -3.63
C ILE A 327 13.33 13.58 -3.74
N LYS A 328 12.52 12.92 -4.59
CA LYS A 328 12.54 11.47 -4.75
C LYS A 328 13.60 11.02 -5.77
N LEU A 329 13.69 11.72 -6.90
CA LEU A 329 14.39 11.27 -8.09
C LEU A 329 15.73 11.98 -8.34
N GLY A 330 15.88 13.21 -7.87
CA GLY A 330 17.11 13.98 -8.04
C GLY A 330 18.32 13.37 -7.34
N PRO A 331 19.53 13.83 -7.65
CA PRO A 331 20.76 13.42 -6.97
C PRO A 331 20.65 13.60 -5.44
N GLY A 332 21.05 12.58 -4.67
CA GLY A 332 20.90 12.52 -3.22
C GLY A 332 19.48 12.28 -2.72
N GLY A 333 18.52 12.07 -3.63
CA GLY A 333 17.12 11.85 -3.30
C GLY A 333 16.82 10.46 -2.73
N ILE A 334 15.55 10.26 -2.35
CA ILE A 334 15.06 9.03 -1.69
C ILE A 334 15.42 7.77 -2.51
N ARG A 335 15.23 7.79 -3.83
CA ARG A 335 15.52 6.64 -4.70
C ARG A 335 17.00 6.26 -4.68
N GLU A 336 17.90 7.23 -4.57
CA GLU A 336 19.34 6.98 -4.53
C GLU A 336 19.77 6.35 -3.19
N VAL A 337 19.18 6.79 -2.08
CA VAL A 337 19.38 6.19 -0.76
C VAL A 337 18.85 4.75 -0.72
N GLU A 338 17.65 4.51 -1.26
CA GLU A 338 17.09 3.17 -1.42
C GLU A 338 18.02 2.29 -2.26
N PHE A 339 18.47 2.80 -3.41
CA PHE A 339 19.37 2.08 -4.31
C PHE A 339 20.70 1.71 -3.65
N PHE A 340 21.29 2.63 -2.87
CA PHE A 340 22.52 2.39 -2.13
C PHE A 340 22.37 1.20 -1.17
N GLY A 341 21.39 1.23 -0.27
CA GLY A 341 21.20 0.13 0.68
C GLY A 341 20.85 -1.19 0.00
N GLN A 342 19.94 -1.17 -0.98
CA GLN A 342 19.48 -2.38 -1.68
C GLN A 342 20.58 -3.03 -2.53
N ILE A 343 21.56 -2.28 -3.04
CA ILE A 343 22.74 -2.88 -3.69
C ILE A 343 23.46 -3.83 -2.72
N PHE A 344 23.69 -3.43 -1.48
CA PHE A 344 24.37 -4.30 -0.52
C PHE A 344 23.55 -5.53 -0.19
N GLN A 345 22.23 -5.41 -0.18
CA GLN A 345 21.34 -6.57 -0.03
C GLN A 345 21.47 -7.54 -1.20
N LEU A 346 21.56 -7.05 -2.44
CA LEU A 346 21.81 -7.90 -3.62
C LEU A 346 23.20 -8.53 -3.62
N ILE A 347 24.22 -7.80 -3.12
CA ILE A 347 25.60 -8.28 -3.11
C ILE A 347 25.86 -9.27 -1.96
N ARG A 348 25.30 -9.02 -0.78
CA ARG A 348 25.65 -9.72 0.47
C ARG A 348 24.50 -10.47 1.11
N GLY A 349 23.25 -10.20 0.75
CA GLY A 349 22.06 -10.79 1.39
C GLY A 349 22.00 -12.31 1.28
N GLY A 350 22.59 -12.93 0.25
CA GLY A 350 22.66 -14.39 0.12
C GLY A 350 23.59 -15.08 1.13
N VAL A 351 24.50 -14.34 1.76
CA VAL A 351 25.43 -14.85 2.79
C VAL A 351 25.30 -14.14 4.13
N THR A 352 24.56 -13.02 4.16
CA THR A 352 24.32 -12.19 5.34
C THR A 352 22.82 -12.03 5.56
N PRO A 353 22.18 -12.93 6.33
CA PRO A 353 20.73 -12.91 6.56
C PRO A 353 20.21 -11.58 7.12
N ASP A 354 21.01 -10.87 7.94
CA ASP A 354 20.64 -9.54 8.49
C ASP A 354 20.43 -8.47 7.40
N LEU A 355 20.89 -8.71 6.17
CA LEU A 355 20.64 -7.84 5.01
C LEU A 355 19.41 -8.27 4.19
N GLN A 356 18.65 -9.26 4.63
CA GLN A 356 17.36 -9.63 4.04
C GLN A 356 16.19 -8.86 4.67
N GLU A 357 16.49 -7.67 5.21
CA GLU A 357 15.53 -6.71 5.77
C GLU A 357 14.78 -5.95 4.68
N ARG A 358 13.49 -5.67 4.86
CA ARG A 358 12.70 -4.96 3.82
C ARG A 358 12.82 -3.44 3.93
N GLY A 359 12.88 -2.92 5.17
CA GLY A 359 12.89 -1.47 5.44
C GLY A 359 14.28 -0.87 5.27
N ILE A 360 14.38 0.21 4.47
CA ILE A 360 15.69 0.78 4.11
C ILE A 360 16.42 1.34 5.33
N ARG A 361 15.69 1.92 6.30
CA ARG A 361 16.30 2.47 7.52
C ARG A 361 17.00 1.39 8.34
N ARG A 362 16.43 0.18 8.41
CA ARG A 362 17.04 -0.95 9.12
C ARG A 362 18.27 -1.46 8.36
N VAL A 363 18.18 -1.57 7.04
CA VAL A 363 19.30 -1.96 6.17
C VAL A 363 20.50 -1.02 6.38
N LEU A 364 20.28 0.29 6.35
CA LEU A 364 21.35 1.27 6.57
C LEU A 364 21.97 1.17 7.98
N ALA A 365 21.17 0.89 9.01
CA ALA A 365 21.69 0.66 10.35
C ALA A 365 22.57 -0.59 10.41
N VAL A 366 22.13 -1.70 9.80
CA VAL A 366 22.92 -2.96 9.72
C VAL A 366 24.24 -2.75 8.97
N LEU A 367 24.24 -1.95 7.89
CA LEU A 367 25.47 -1.63 7.16
C LEU A 367 26.46 -0.83 8.02
N ALA A 368 25.95 0.17 8.77
CA ALA A 368 26.76 0.96 9.69
C ALA A 368 27.34 0.11 10.83
N GLU A 369 26.53 -0.76 11.45
CA GLU A 369 26.97 -1.69 12.50
C GLU A 369 28.09 -2.63 12.03
N ARG A 370 28.12 -2.95 10.73
CA ARG A 370 29.10 -3.85 10.10
C ARG A 370 30.34 -3.14 9.54
N GLY A 371 30.36 -1.80 9.53
CA GLY A 371 31.47 -1.02 8.98
C GLY A 371 31.61 -1.13 7.45
N THR A 372 30.48 -1.33 6.75
CA THR A 372 30.41 -1.51 5.29
C THR A 372 29.69 -0.39 4.57
#